data_AF-A0A7Y5UX56-F1
#
_entry.id   AF-A0A7Y5UX56-F1
#
_cell.length_a   1.000
_cell.length_b   1.000
_cell.length_c   1.000
_cell.angle_alpha   90.00
_cell.angle_beta   90.00
_cell.angle_gamma   90.00
#
_symmetry.space_group_name_H-M   'P 1'
#
loop_
_entity.id
_entity.type
_entity.pdbx_description
1 polymer ?
#
loop_
_entity_poly.entity_id
_entity_poly.type
_entity_poly.pdbx_seq_one_letter_code
_entity_poly.pdbx_strand_id
1 'polypeptide(L)'
;MAKRRKALLMLSLASVLGGWAMGGCGSTQAPGPGTPTGDNGGGGPAPDAVLALLPEAQRTATYVGNDVCATCHGAAARTRQAPEKDIAEFRASAHGQAQVGCEQCHGPGSNHINGPASDNILGVPSILNHQVCSACHSETTAQYAESAHASVVEVVEEAVEEPTARRDCLTCHSSLYALEMVDQPHSQGKSAADVTAAITALTADQIKEMAEHTTSSATCGNCHDVHSLTGNTDPEGHDHQLRQAMTRRNPGEVPPLATAQADFRMFDHGCAKCHMGGSSRTANNTDQALRSGSSRPNMHDNPQYYLLMGRGGVERNATSDDETEADLAAHSKLPGQCSTCHMPNGDHRMHVDYGVSCAPCHSASQAESLAHNQAEETTQRLGALLARFEAWASANVGDAASWDYTSLIPAGHPRPPAADLPIELLRARHNYYLVVRDLSLGVHNPGYTDELLDVAEAQMTALGIPARGVGRSRSELDAAIREARERANAADVHEL
;
A
#
# COMPACT_ATOMS: atom_id res chain seq x y z
N MET A 1 16.81 -61.68 -27.11
CA MET A 1 16.97 -61.21 -28.50
C MET A 1 17.18 -59.69 -28.45
N ALA A 2 18.38 -59.16 -28.27
CA ALA A 2 19.50 -59.09 -29.21
C ALA A 2 19.19 -58.31 -30.51
N LYS A 3 19.59 -57.02 -30.53
CA LYS A 3 20.21 -56.22 -31.62
C LYS A 3 19.66 -54.77 -31.57
N ARG A 4 20.40 -53.79 -31.04
CA ARG A 4 21.50 -53.02 -31.66
C ARG A 4 21.16 -52.48 -33.06
N ARG A 5 20.97 -51.16 -33.16
CA ARG A 5 21.64 -50.30 -34.16
C ARG A 5 22.06 -48.99 -33.50
N LYS A 6 23.40 -48.83 -33.36
CA LYS A 6 24.11 -47.55 -33.20
C LYS A 6 24.11 -46.85 -34.57
N ALA A 7 24.00 -45.52 -34.62
CA ALA A 7 25.10 -44.55 -34.92
C ALA A 7 24.62 -43.71 -36.13
N LEU A 8 24.91 -42.42 -36.35
CA LEU A 8 25.90 -41.50 -35.80
C LEU A 8 25.48 -40.05 -36.20
N LEU A 9 25.77 -39.07 -35.33
CA LEU A 9 26.27 -37.70 -35.60
C LEU A 9 25.66 -36.80 -36.71
N MET A 10 25.21 -35.60 -36.33
CA MET A 10 25.90 -34.29 -36.53
C MET A 10 24.96 -33.17 -36.03
N LEU A 11 25.33 -32.46 -34.96
CA LEU A 11 25.99 -31.14 -34.99
C LEU A 11 25.10 -30.01 -35.54
N SER A 12 24.39 -29.33 -34.64
CA SER A 12 24.04 -27.91 -34.80
C SER A 12 23.91 -27.29 -33.41
N LEU A 13 25.07 -26.88 -32.92
CA LEU A 13 25.26 -25.87 -31.90
C LEU A 13 24.69 -24.56 -32.46
N ALA A 14 23.52 -24.13 -31.98
CA ALA A 14 23.01 -22.79 -32.23
C ALA A 14 22.82 -22.14 -30.87
N SER A 15 23.82 -21.35 -30.51
CA SER A 15 23.87 -20.48 -29.35
C SER A 15 22.69 -19.51 -29.38
N VAL A 16 21.72 -19.68 -28.48
CA VAL A 16 20.78 -18.61 -28.13
C VAL A 16 21.44 -17.81 -27.02
N LEU A 17 22.39 -16.95 -27.41
CA LEU A 17 22.73 -15.76 -26.63
C LEU A 17 21.61 -14.76 -26.91
N GLY A 18 20.53 -14.86 -26.13
CA GLY A 18 19.54 -13.79 -26.03
C GLY A 18 20.19 -12.62 -25.31
N GLY A 19 20.67 -11.66 -26.07
CA GLY A 19 21.13 -10.38 -25.55
C GLY A 19 19.96 -9.66 -24.90
N TRP A 20 19.98 -9.58 -23.57
CA TRP A 20 19.27 -8.55 -22.85
C TRP A 20 19.95 -7.23 -23.18
N ALA A 21 19.27 -6.41 -23.98
CA ALA A 21 19.61 -5.01 -24.12
C ALA A 21 19.35 -4.35 -22.76
N MET A 22 20.40 -4.22 -21.96
CA MET A 22 20.46 -3.21 -20.91
C MET A 22 20.26 -1.86 -21.61
N GLY A 23 19.11 -1.23 -21.40
CA GLY A 23 18.91 0.18 -21.69
C GLY A 23 19.88 0.97 -20.82
N GLY A 24 21.10 1.18 -21.32
CA GLY A 24 22.09 1.98 -20.64
C GLY A 24 21.58 3.40 -20.48
N CYS A 25 21.75 3.96 -19.29
CA CYS A 25 21.82 5.40 -19.08
C CYS A 25 23.04 5.92 -19.85
N GLY A 26 22.87 6.13 -21.15
CA GLY A 26 23.91 6.55 -22.07
C GLY A 26 23.24 7.15 -23.30
N SER A 27 22.65 8.33 -23.13
CA SER A 27 22.22 9.14 -24.26
C SER A 27 23.42 9.38 -25.18
N THR A 28 23.27 9.05 -26.46
CA THR A 28 24.31 9.12 -27.49
C THR A 28 24.56 10.55 -27.99
N GLN A 29 24.56 11.53 -27.10
CA GLN A 29 24.97 12.89 -27.46
C GLN A 29 26.47 13.01 -27.19
N ALA A 30 27.25 13.08 -28.27
CA ALA A 30 28.70 13.22 -28.20
C ALA A 30 29.09 14.38 -27.26
N PRO A 31 29.96 14.15 -26.27
CA PRO A 31 30.36 15.21 -25.35
C PRO A 31 31.16 16.26 -26.10
N GLY A 32 30.72 17.52 -25.98
CA GLY A 32 31.56 18.67 -26.31
C GLY A 32 32.84 18.67 -25.46
N PRO A 33 33.91 19.34 -25.90
CA PRO A 33 35.19 19.29 -25.23
C PRO A 33 35.09 20.01 -23.87
N GLY A 34 34.98 19.24 -22.80
CA GLY A 34 34.91 19.76 -21.43
C GLY A 34 34.46 18.78 -20.32
N THR A 35 33.96 17.58 -20.63
CA THR A 35 33.51 16.63 -19.58
C THR A 35 34.62 15.65 -19.18
N PRO A 36 34.90 15.47 -17.87
CA PRO A 36 35.83 14.45 -17.41
C PRO A 36 35.18 13.06 -17.54
N THR A 37 35.56 12.33 -18.58
CA THR A 37 35.41 10.87 -18.64
C THR A 37 36.51 10.26 -17.78
N GLY A 38 36.28 10.20 -16.47
CA GLY A 38 37.09 9.41 -15.55
C GLY A 38 36.33 8.15 -15.14
N ASP A 39 37.05 7.04 -14.96
CA ASP A 39 36.56 5.71 -14.57
C ASP A 39 35.87 5.63 -13.18
N ASN A 40 35.40 6.76 -12.64
CA ASN A 40 34.81 6.95 -11.32
C ASN A 40 33.36 7.45 -11.39
N GLY A 41 32.53 6.89 -12.26
CA GLY A 41 31.06 6.97 -12.16
C GLY A 41 30.48 8.39 -12.00
N GLY A 42 31.13 9.42 -12.54
CA GLY A 42 30.61 10.78 -12.55
C GLY A 42 29.51 10.87 -13.59
N GLY A 43 28.27 10.59 -13.18
CA GLY A 43 27.09 10.84 -14.01
C GLY A 43 27.09 12.28 -14.50
N GLY A 44 26.56 12.51 -15.71
CA GLY A 44 26.35 13.86 -16.23
C GLY A 44 25.49 14.73 -15.28
N PRO A 45 25.40 16.04 -15.53
CA PRO A 45 24.63 16.95 -14.69
C PRO A 45 23.21 16.43 -14.46
N ALA A 46 22.71 16.57 -13.24
CA ALA A 46 21.37 16.15 -12.87
C ALA A 46 20.33 16.86 -13.76
N PRO A 47 19.20 16.21 -14.11
CA PRO A 47 18.12 16.87 -14.85
C PRO A 47 17.64 18.14 -14.15
N ASP A 48 17.13 19.12 -14.91
CA ASP A 48 16.66 20.42 -14.38
C ASP A 48 15.67 20.27 -13.21
N ALA A 49 14.84 19.22 -13.22
CA ALA A 49 13.91 18.92 -12.14
C ALA A 49 14.63 18.60 -10.82
N VAL A 50 15.73 17.85 -10.85
CA VAL A 50 16.54 17.54 -9.66
C VAL A 50 17.31 18.78 -9.19
N LEU A 51 17.80 19.61 -10.13
CA LEU A 51 18.45 20.87 -9.79
C LEU A 51 17.52 21.84 -9.03
N ALA A 52 16.22 21.82 -9.34
CA ALA A 52 15.23 22.62 -8.63
C ALA A 52 15.05 22.20 -7.16
N LEU A 53 15.32 20.94 -6.83
CA LEU A 53 15.23 20.40 -5.47
C LEU A 53 16.46 20.72 -4.61
N LEU A 54 17.59 21.07 -5.23
CA LEU A 54 18.84 21.32 -4.51
C LEU A 54 18.69 22.53 -3.57
N PRO A 55 19.14 22.41 -2.30
CA PRO A 55 19.30 23.55 -1.41
C PRO A 55 20.18 24.64 -2.04
N GLU A 56 19.94 25.90 -1.67
CA GLU A 56 20.67 27.04 -2.24
C GLU A 56 22.19 26.90 -2.06
N ALA A 57 22.63 26.46 -0.87
CA ALA A 57 24.03 26.23 -0.57
C ALA A 57 24.66 25.12 -1.44
N GLN A 58 23.85 24.22 -2.02
CA GLN A 58 24.33 23.13 -2.85
C GLN A 58 24.43 23.49 -4.33
N ARG A 59 23.67 24.48 -4.82
CA ARG A 59 23.62 24.83 -6.27
C ARG A 59 24.96 25.26 -6.86
N THR A 60 25.89 25.72 -6.03
CA THR A 60 27.25 26.12 -6.43
C THR A 60 28.31 25.07 -6.11
N ALA A 61 27.92 23.93 -5.51
CA ALA A 61 28.83 22.86 -5.18
C ALA A 61 29.28 22.10 -6.44
N THR A 62 30.43 21.44 -6.34
CA THR A 62 30.97 20.55 -7.37
C THR A 62 30.88 19.09 -6.92
N TYR A 63 30.81 18.19 -7.89
CA TYR A 63 30.92 16.75 -7.64
C TYR A 63 32.31 16.38 -7.11
N VAL A 64 32.35 15.50 -6.12
CA VAL A 64 33.58 15.06 -5.44
C VAL A 64 33.86 13.56 -5.61
N GLY A 65 32.87 12.79 -6.05
CA GLY A 65 32.94 11.35 -6.23
C GLY A 65 32.68 10.54 -4.95
N ASN A 66 32.19 9.32 -5.14
CA ASN A 66 31.74 8.42 -4.08
C ASN A 66 32.81 8.10 -3.03
N ASP A 67 34.07 7.99 -3.44
CA ASP A 67 35.15 7.63 -2.53
C ASP A 67 35.40 8.71 -1.48
N VAL A 68 35.15 9.98 -1.81
CA VAL A 68 35.26 11.08 -0.85
C VAL A 68 34.12 11.00 0.17
N CYS A 69 32.89 10.73 -0.27
CA CYS A 69 31.74 10.52 0.63
C CYS A 69 32.02 9.36 1.60
N ALA A 70 32.60 8.26 1.11
CA ALA A 70 32.93 7.08 1.90
C ALA A 70 33.91 7.34 3.06
N THR A 71 34.73 8.41 2.98
CA THR A 71 35.64 8.79 4.07
C THR A 71 34.92 9.25 5.34
N CYS A 72 33.73 9.86 5.18
CA CYS A 72 32.90 10.37 6.26
C CYS A 72 31.68 9.51 6.57
N HIS A 73 31.17 8.72 5.60
CA HIS A 73 29.94 7.90 5.73
C HIS A 73 30.21 6.38 5.74
N GLY A 74 31.47 5.95 5.91
CA GLY A 74 31.83 4.53 6.02
C GLY A 74 31.56 3.91 7.39
N ALA A 75 31.84 2.61 7.55
CA ALA A 75 31.62 1.85 8.80
C ALA A 75 32.14 2.52 10.10
N ALA A 76 33.22 3.29 10.03
CA ALA A 76 33.80 4.01 11.17
C ALA A 76 32.96 5.23 11.63
N ALA A 77 32.05 5.72 10.79
CA ALA A 77 31.21 6.90 11.03
C ALA A 77 29.94 6.62 11.84
N ARG A 78 29.50 5.35 11.93
CA ARG A 78 28.29 4.91 12.66
C ARG A 78 28.25 5.32 14.15
N THR A 79 29.37 5.80 14.70
CA THR A 79 29.48 6.28 16.09
C THR A 79 29.02 7.74 16.29
N ARG A 80 28.79 8.50 15.22
CA ARG A 80 28.37 9.91 15.27
C ARG A 80 26.95 10.09 14.71
N GLN A 81 25.97 9.78 15.56
CA GLN A 81 24.60 10.36 15.54
C GLN A 81 23.62 10.04 14.40
N ALA A 82 23.93 9.19 13.42
CA ALA A 82 22.88 8.63 12.54
C ALA A 82 23.18 7.15 12.18
N PRO A 83 22.19 6.26 12.22
CA PRO A 83 22.32 4.89 11.71
C PRO A 83 22.24 4.92 10.18
N GLU A 84 23.18 5.59 9.53
CA GLU A 84 23.32 5.45 8.07
C GLU A 84 23.78 4.04 7.75
N LYS A 85 23.19 3.49 6.69
CA LYS A 85 23.61 2.22 6.12
C LYS A 85 25.03 2.37 5.60
N ASP A 86 25.86 1.37 5.88
CA ASP A 86 27.28 1.42 5.58
C ASP A 86 27.53 1.51 4.08
N ILE A 87 28.56 2.25 3.69
CA ILE A 87 28.97 2.34 2.29
C ILE A 87 29.18 0.94 1.66
N ALA A 88 29.55 -0.06 2.46
CA ALA A 88 29.61 -1.45 2.01
C ALA A 88 28.22 -2.02 1.63
N GLU A 89 27.19 -1.71 2.42
CA GLU A 89 25.80 -2.09 2.15
C GLU A 89 25.27 -1.39 0.89
N PHE A 90 25.56 -0.09 0.73
CA PHE A 90 25.21 0.64 -0.50
C PHE A 90 25.91 0.06 -1.72
N ARG A 91 27.20 -0.19 -1.65
CA ARG A 91 27.95 -0.80 -2.76
C ARG A 91 27.39 -2.17 -3.15
N ALA A 92 26.81 -2.92 -2.21
CA ALA A 92 26.14 -4.19 -2.47
C ALA A 92 24.71 -4.04 -3.01
N SER A 93 24.10 -2.87 -2.90
CA SER A 93 22.74 -2.58 -3.37
C SER A 93 22.64 -2.62 -4.89
N ALA A 94 21.42 -2.72 -5.45
CA ALA A 94 21.24 -2.73 -6.90
C ALA A 94 21.77 -1.45 -7.56
N HIS A 95 21.57 -0.30 -6.90
CA HIS A 95 22.13 0.99 -7.34
C HIS A 95 23.66 1.01 -7.28
N GLY A 96 24.26 0.52 -6.19
CA GLY A 96 25.72 0.43 -6.07
C GLY A 96 26.35 -0.50 -7.11
N GLN A 97 25.72 -1.65 -7.39
CA GLN A 97 26.15 -2.58 -8.44
C GLN A 97 26.00 -2.00 -9.85
N ALA A 98 24.99 -1.14 -10.06
CA ALA A 98 24.80 -0.37 -11.29
C ALA A 98 25.74 0.85 -11.39
N GLN A 99 26.69 1.02 -10.46
CA GLN A 99 27.63 2.14 -10.40
C GLN A 99 26.94 3.51 -10.27
N VAL A 100 25.71 3.55 -9.73
CA VAL A 100 25.07 4.80 -9.30
C VAL A 100 25.74 5.23 -8.01
N GLY A 101 26.26 6.44 -7.99
CA GLY A 101 26.91 7.04 -6.83
C GLY A 101 25.98 7.85 -5.92
N CYS A 102 26.53 8.33 -4.81
CA CYS A 102 25.82 9.13 -3.82
C CYS A 102 25.29 10.42 -4.45
N GLU A 103 26.14 11.11 -5.22
CA GLU A 103 25.86 12.44 -5.75
C GLU A 103 24.87 12.43 -6.93
N GLN A 104 24.57 11.26 -7.49
CA GLN A 104 23.50 11.09 -8.50
C GLN A 104 22.11 11.29 -7.90
N CYS A 105 21.95 10.94 -6.62
CA CYS A 105 20.69 11.16 -5.89
C CYS A 105 20.80 12.43 -5.03
N HIS A 106 21.89 12.57 -4.28
CA HIS A 106 22.08 13.63 -3.30
C HIS A 106 22.60 14.95 -3.88
N GLY A 107 22.93 15.01 -5.17
CA GLY A 107 23.54 16.17 -5.82
C GLY A 107 25.02 16.37 -5.47
N PRO A 108 25.67 17.45 -5.96
CA PRO A 108 27.09 17.70 -5.72
C PRO A 108 27.41 17.98 -4.24
N GLY A 109 28.45 17.36 -3.70
CA GLY A 109 28.73 17.31 -2.26
C GLY A 109 29.88 18.18 -1.75
N SER A 110 30.56 18.98 -2.59
CA SER A 110 31.77 19.72 -2.16
C SER A 110 31.55 20.65 -0.97
N ASN A 111 30.40 21.32 -0.91
CA ASN A 111 30.09 22.25 0.18
C ASN A 111 29.77 21.48 1.47
N HIS A 112 29.05 20.37 1.36
CA HIS A 112 28.80 19.46 2.48
C HIS A 112 30.11 18.91 3.07
N ILE A 113 31.07 18.48 2.25
CA ILE A 113 32.37 18.00 2.75
C ILE A 113 33.14 19.09 3.51
N ASN A 114 33.08 20.33 3.04
CA ASN A 114 33.79 21.46 3.66
C ASN A 114 33.12 21.97 4.95
N GLY A 115 31.84 21.67 5.15
CA GLY A 115 31.10 22.02 6.36
C GLY A 115 29.78 21.26 6.44
N PRO A 116 29.76 20.02 6.96
CA PRO A 116 28.58 19.15 6.91
C PRO A 116 27.37 19.79 7.59
N ALA A 117 26.28 19.95 6.83
CA ALA A 117 25.00 20.44 7.31
C ALA A 117 23.86 19.78 6.52
N SER A 118 22.64 19.77 7.07
CA SER A 118 21.47 19.22 6.39
C SER A 118 20.95 20.09 5.25
N ASP A 119 21.32 21.37 5.22
CA ASP A 119 20.88 22.37 4.25
C ASP A 119 21.88 22.60 3.10
N ASN A 120 22.96 21.82 3.02
CA ASN A 120 23.96 21.91 1.95
C ASN A 120 24.21 20.59 1.20
N ILE A 121 23.30 19.64 1.37
CA ILE A 121 23.19 18.40 0.61
C ILE A 121 21.70 18.08 0.43
N LEU A 122 21.31 17.44 -0.67
CA LEU A 122 19.92 17.07 -0.88
C LEU A 122 19.57 15.91 0.05
N GLY A 123 18.81 16.21 1.10
CA GLY A 123 18.35 15.25 2.10
C GLY A 123 16.82 15.21 2.19
N VAL A 124 16.33 14.54 3.23
CA VAL A 124 14.91 14.56 3.60
C VAL A 124 14.50 15.99 3.99
N PRO A 125 13.34 16.50 3.54
CA PRO A 125 12.29 15.80 2.80
C PRO A 125 12.47 15.75 1.28
N SER A 126 13.26 16.66 0.72
CA SER A 126 13.33 16.89 -0.73
C SER A 126 13.82 15.69 -1.53
N ILE A 127 14.70 14.84 -0.96
CA ILE A 127 15.21 13.62 -1.59
C ILE A 127 14.10 12.58 -1.85
N LEU A 128 12.96 12.67 -1.16
CA LEU A 128 11.83 11.75 -1.35
C LEU A 128 10.99 12.09 -2.58
N ASN A 129 11.23 13.23 -3.21
CA ASN A 129 10.55 13.61 -4.43
C ASN A 129 10.90 12.61 -5.56
N HIS A 130 9.88 11.99 -6.17
CA HIS A 130 10.04 11.01 -7.24
C HIS A 130 10.85 11.55 -8.45
N GLN A 131 10.96 12.87 -8.62
CA GLN A 131 11.80 13.49 -9.63
C GLN A 131 13.28 13.11 -9.50
N VAL A 132 13.76 12.85 -8.28
CA VAL A 132 15.13 12.32 -8.06
C VAL A 132 15.30 10.98 -8.78
N CYS A 133 14.32 10.08 -8.63
CA CYS A 133 14.34 8.78 -9.27
C CYS A 133 14.13 8.88 -10.80
N SER A 134 13.38 9.88 -11.26
CA SER A 134 13.01 10.06 -12.68
C SER A 134 14.21 10.31 -13.60
N ALA A 135 15.35 10.72 -13.03
CA ALA A 135 16.60 10.89 -13.76
C ALA A 135 17.05 9.61 -14.47
N CYS A 136 16.76 8.45 -13.88
CA CYS A 136 17.09 7.14 -14.44
C CYS A 136 15.84 6.26 -14.67
N HIS A 137 14.81 6.38 -13.83
CA HIS A 137 13.60 5.56 -13.84
C HIS A 137 12.39 6.30 -14.44
N SER A 138 12.59 7.02 -15.55
CA SER A 138 11.58 7.92 -16.11
C SER A 138 10.23 7.24 -16.38
N GLU A 139 10.22 6.04 -16.97
CA GLU A 139 9.00 5.28 -17.24
C GLU A 139 8.29 4.88 -15.94
N THR A 140 9.00 4.29 -14.98
CA THR A 140 8.44 3.90 -13.67
C THR A 140 7.91 5.11 -12.91
N THR A 141 8.59 6.25 -12.95
CA THR A 141 8.11 7.47 -12.30
C THR A 141 6.90 8.06 -12.99
N ALA A 142 6.76 7.90 -14.31
CA ALA A 142 5.55 8.30 -15.04
C ALA A 142 4.36 7.41 -14.65
N GLN A 143 4.57 6.09 -14.56
CA GLN A 143 3.57 5.15 -14.04
C GLN A 143 3.14 5.48 -12.62
N TYR A 144 4.11 5.73 -11.72
CA TYR A 144 3.86 6.14 -10.35
C TYR A 144 3.04 7.44 -10.27
N ALA A 145 3.34 8.43 -11.12
CA ALA A 145 2.63 9.71 -11.15
C ALA A 145 1.15 9.57 -11.57
N GLU A 146 0.78 8.49 -12.25
CA GLU A 146 -0.62 8.15 -12.55
C GLU A 146 -1.34 7.48 -11.37
N SER A 147 -0.61 7.01 -10.35
CA SER A 147 -1.16 6.33 -9.18
C SER A 147 -1.69 7.31 -8.12
N ALA A 148 -2.63 6.85 -7.29
CA ALA A 148 -3.11 7.61 -6.15
C ALA A 148 -2.02 7.90 -5.10
N HIS A 149 -0.96 7.08 -5.04
CA HIS A 149 0.14 7.28 -4.08
C HIS A 149 0.92 8.56 -4.33
N ALA A 150 0.98 9.03 -5.58
CA ALA A 150 1.64 10.28 -5.94
C ALA A 150 0.88 11.54 -5.50
N SER A 151 -0.34 11.40 -5.00
CA SER A 151 -1.19 12.51 -4.54
C SER A 151 -1.09 12.71 -3.03
N VAL A 152 -1.30 13.93 -2.57
CA VAL A 152 -1.58 14.23 -1.16
C VAL A 152 -3.09 14.09 -0.94
N VAL A 153 -3.48 13.60 0.24
CA VAL A 153 -4.88 13.49 0.64
C VAL A 153 -5.22 14.52 1.73
N GLU A 154 -6.50 14.87 1.83
CA GLU A 154 -7.02 15.91 2.74
C GLU A 154 -6.52 15.80 4.18
N VAL A 155 -6.39 14.58 4.72
CA VAL A 155 -5.95 14.37 6.11
C VAL A 155 -4.53 14.88 6.41
N VAL A 156 -3.69 15.06 5.38
CA VAL A 156 -2.38 15.69 5.54
C VAL A 156 -2.54 17.20 5.80
N GLU A 157 -3.47 17.85 5.13
CA GLU A 157 -3.79 19.26 5.33
C GLU A 157 -4.41 19.47 6.72
N GLU A 158 -5.33 18.60 7.12
CA GLU A 158 -5.91 18.61 8.47
C GLU A 158 -4.86 18.41 9.57
N ALA A 159 -3.82 17.60 9.32
CA ALA A 159 -2.73 17.41 10.27
C ALA A 159 -1.86 18.67 10.47
N VAL A 160 -1.95 19.67 9.59
CA VAL A 160 -1.33 20.98 9.82
C VAL A 160 -2.12 21.78 10.87
N GLU A 161 -3.44 21.61 10.89
CA GLU A 161 -4.35 22.31 11.81
C GLU A 161 -4.47 21.57 13.16
N GLU A 162 -4.54 20.24 13.12
CA GLU A 162 -4.77 19.35 14.26
C GLU A 162 -3.72 18.22 14.35
N PRO A 163 -2.42 18.55 14.45
CA PRO A 163 -1.32 17.58 14.31
C PRO A 163 -1.41 16.37 15.24
N THR A 164 -1.70 16.59 16.53
CA THR A 164 -1.78 15.48 17.49
C THR A 164 -2.98 14.57 17.23
N ALA A 165 -4.11 15.11 16.76
CA ALA A 165 -5.32 14.35 16.48
C ALA A 165 -5.16 13.49 15.22
N ARG A 166 -4.43 14.00 14.22
CA ARG A 166 -4.24 13.34 12.91
C ARG A 166 -2.93 12.54 12.80
N ARG A 167 -2.13 12.48 13.85
CA ARG A 167 -0.82 11.80 13.89
C ARG A 167 -0.84 10.38 13.31
N ASP A 168 -1.83 9.58 13.69
CA ASP A 168 -1.86 8.17 13.29
C ASP A 168 -2.23 8.01 11.81
N CYS A 169 -3.00 8.95 11.24
CA CYS A 169 -3.36 9.00 9.83
C CYS A 169 -2.12 9.19 8.94
N LEU A 170 -1.16 9.98 9.40
CA LEU A 170 0.08 10.26 8.67
C LEU A 170 0.96 9.02 8.46
N THR A 171 0.75 7.95 9.23
CA THR A 171 1.43 6.67 9.03
C THR A 171 1.17 6.07 7.63
N CYS A 172 0.03 6.37 7.03
CA CYS A 172 -0.33 5.88 5.69
C CYS A 172 -0.45 7.01 4.66
N HIS A 173 -0.76 8.22 5.10
CA HIS A 173 -1.13 9.33 4.21
C HIS A 173 -0.03 10.37 4.03
N SER A 174 1.09 10.26 4.75
CA SER A 174 2.26 11.11 4.56
C SER A 174 3.49 10.26 4.28
N SER A 175 4.06 10.43 3.08
CA SER A 175 5.27 9.72 2.68
C SER A 175 6.45 10.01 3.60
N LEU A 176 6.60 11.26 4.04
CA LEU A 176 7.66 11.70 4.93
C LEU A 176 7.50 11.07 6.32
N TYR A 177 6.32 11.23 6.90
CA TYR A 177 6.00 10.69 8.22
C TYR A 177 6.14 9.17 8.24
N ALA A 178 5.55 8.47 7.26
CA ALA A 178 5.63 7.03 7.14
C ALA A 178 7.07 6.56 7.00
N LEU A 179 7.89 7.24 6.18
CA LEU A 179 9.28 6.85 6.00
C LEU A 179 10.09 6.98 7.30
N GLU A 180 10.09 8.17 7.90
CA GLU A 180 10.96 8.47 9.04
C GLU A 180 10.51 7.77 10.32
N MET A 181 9.21 7.64 10.52
CA MET A 181 8.66 7.10 11.76
C MET A 181 8.39 5.60 11.71
N VAL A 182 8.18 5.01 10.52
CA VAL A 182 7.72 3.63 10.39
C VAL A 182 8.62 2.82 9.48
N ASP A 183 8.68 3.13 8.19
CA ASP A 183 9.28 2.26 7.18
C ASP A 183 10.79 2.08 7.39
N GLN A 184 11.51 3.18 7.64
CA GLN A 184 12.94 3.12 7.89
C GLN A 184 13.25 2.44 9.23
N PRO A 185 12.66 2.84 10.38
CA PRO A 185 12.84 2.12 11.64
C PRO A 185 12.53 0.62 11.56
N HIS A 186 11.43 0.24 10.88
CA HIS A 186 11.07 -1.16 10.66
C HIS A 186 12.15 -1.89 9.86
N SER A 187 12.59 -1.33 8.74
CA SER A 187 13.67 -1.93 7.92
C SER A 187 15.03 -2.01 8.66
N GLN A 188 15.20 -1.23 9.73
CA GLN A 188 16.36 -1.28 10.62
C GLN A 188 16.18 -2.23 11.82
N GLY A 189 15.08 -2.98 11.87
CA GLY A 189 14.80 -3.96 12.92
C GLY A 189 14.35 -3.36 14.25
N LYS A 190 13.83 -2.12 14.26
CA LYS A 190 13.21 -1.54 15.47
C LYS A 190 11.93 -2.29 15.80
N SER A 191 11.66 -2.48 17.09
CA SER A 191 10.44 -3.14 17.54
C SER A 191 9.22 -2.22 17.38
N ALA A 192 8.02 -2.80 17.34
CA ALA A 192 6.79 -2.01 17.32
C ALA A 192 6.62 -1.11 18.54
N ALA A 193 7.13 -1.53 19.70
CA ALA A 193 7.15 -0.72 20.91
C ALA A 193 8.06 0.51 20.74
N ASP A 194 9.24 0.34 20.14
CA ASP A 194 10.18 1.46 19.90
C ASP A 194 9.59 2.49 18.93
N VAL A 195 9.01 2.02 17.83
CA VAL A 195 8.34 2.87 16.83
C VAL A 195 7.14 3.60 17.45
N THR A 196 6.31 2.90 18.21
CA THR A 196 5.16 3.50 18.90
C THR A 196 5.61 4.56 19.91
N ALA A 197 6.68 4.29 20.67
CA ALA A 197 7.24 5.25 21.62
C ALA A 197 7.78 6.50 20.89
N ALA A 198 8.48 6.34 19.77
CA ALA A 198 8.98 7.44 18.96
C ALA A 198 7.84 8.32 18.41
N ILE A 199 6.81 7.70 17.82
CA ILE A 199 5.61 8.40 17.34
C ILE A 199 4.90 9.14 18.48
N THR A 200 4.78 8.51 19.65
CA THR A 200 4.12 9.11 20.81
C THR A 200 4.88 10.33 21.35
N ALA A 201 6.21 10.33 21.20
CA ALA A 201 7.08 11.40 21.68
C ALA A 201 7.13 12.64 20.77
N LEU A 202 6.61 12.56 19.54
CA LEU A 202 6.58 13.70 18.63
C LEU A 202 5.73 14.84 19.20
N THR A 203 6.25 16.06 19.09
CA THR A 203 5.50 17.28 19.42
C THR A 203 4.52 17.63 18.30
N ALA A 204 3.52 18.46 18.62
CA ALA A 204 2.60 19.00 17.62
C ALA A 204 3.34 19.73 16.47
N ASP A 205 4.38 20.50 16.79
CA ASP A 205 5.19 21.22 15.80
C ASP A 205 5.94 20.27 14.86
N GLN A 206 6.53 19.18 15.39
CA GLN A 206 7.21 18.19 14.56
C GLN A 206 6.24 17.47 13.61
N ILE A 207 5.05 17.11 14.09
CA ILE A 207 4.03 16.48 13.27
C ILE A 207 3.56 17.44 12.17
N LYS A 208 3.32 18.71 12.53
CA LYS A 208 2.94 19.76 11.59
C LYS A 208 4.01 19.98 10.53
N GLU A 209 5.29 20.07 10.92
CA GLU A 209 6.41 20.23 9.99
C GLU A 209 6.47 19.07 8.98
N MET A 210 6.29 17.82 9.46
CA MET A 210 6.22 16.66 8.57
C MET A 210 5.02 16.73 7.61
N ALA A 211 3.85 17.16 8.10
CA ALA A 211 2.65 17.31 7.28
C ALA A 211 2.84 18.40 6.19
N GLU A 212 3.37 19.57 6.55
CA GLU A 212 3.65 20.68 5.62
C GLU A 212 4.70 20.31 4.55
N HIS A 213 5.56 19.33 4.82
CA HIS A 213 6.59 18.86 3.88
C HIS A 213 6.21 17.58 3.12
N THR A 214 4.99 17.09 3.35
CA THR A 214 4.47 15.94 2.62
C THR A 214 4.04 16.35 1.22
N THR A 215 4.57 15.66 0.21
CA THR A 215 4.26 15.93 -1.21
C THR A 215 3.48 14.80 -1.88
N SER A 216 3.26 13.69 -1.18
CA SER A 216 2.56 12.51 -1.66
C SER A 216 2.20 11.60 -0.48
N SER A 217 1.22 10.71 -0.64
CA SER A 217 0.89 9.72 0.39
C SER A 217 1.95 8.63 0.54
N ALA A 218 2.59 8.21 -0.56
CA ALA A 218 3.73 7.29 -0.52
C ALA A 218 4.66 7.54 -1.70
N THR A 219 5.98 7.57 -1.46
CA THR A 219 7.03 7.78 -2.46
C THR A 219 7.77 6.48 -2.77
N CYS A 220 8.66 6.53 -3.77
CA CYS A 220 9.61 5.45 -4.03
C CYS A 220 10.37 5.02 -2.76
N GLY A 221 10.75 5.99 -1.92
CA GLY A 221 11.50 5.75 -0.68
C GLY A 221 10.71 5.02 0.41
N ASN A 222 9.37 5.06 0.38
CA ASN A 222 8.53 4.31 1.34
C ASN A 222 8.52 2.80 1.07
N CYS A 223 8.72 2.41 -0.19
CA CYS A 223 8.74 1.01 -0.60
C CYS A 223 10.16 0.49 -0.78
N HIS A 224 11.08 1.33 -1.28
CA HIS A 224 12.45 0.94 -1.60
C HIS A 224 13.48 1.57 -0.65
N ASP A 225 14.42 0.75 -0.18
CA ASP A 225 15.63 1.20 0.49
C ASP A 225 16.80 1.26 -0.48
N VAL A 226 16.99 2.42 -1.09
CA VAL A 226 18.06 2.65 -2.08
C VAL A 226 19.47 2.40 -1.54
N HIS A 227 19.65 2.33 -0.21
CA HIS A 227 20.94 2.18 0.43
C HIS A 227 21.35 0.74 0.73
N SER A 228 20.48 -0.27 0.56
CA SER A 228 20.90 -1.67 0.71
C SER A 228 20.00 -2.67 0.02
N LEU A 229 20.52 -3.89 -0.15
CA LEU A 229 19.68 -5.08 -0.23
C LEU A 229 18.99 -5.29 1.13
N THR A 230 17.76 -5.77 1.09
CA THR A 230 16.88 -5.86 2.26
C THR A 230 16.62 -7.29 2.69
N GLY A 231 16.91 -8.25 1.81
CA GLY A 231 16.51 -9.65 1.95
C GLY A 231 15.06 -9.91 1.54
N ASN A 232 14.27 -8.88 1.22
CA ASN A 232 12.90 -9.03 0.74
C ASN A 232 12.92 -9.27 -0.77
N THR A 233 12.95 -10.55 -1.16
CA THR A 233 13.02 -10.95 -2.55
C THR A 233 11.65 -11.19 -3.16
N ASP A 234 11.57 -11.03 -4.48
CA ASP A 234 10.48 -11.55 -5.30
C ASP A 234 10.46 -13.10 -5.30
N PRO A 235 9.44 -13.75 -5.92
CA PRO A 235 9.35 -15.20 -6.03
C PRO A 235 10.52 -15.85 -6.78
N GLU A 236 11.20 -15.11 -7.65
CA GLU A 236 12.37 -15.53 -8.41
C GLU A 236 13.68 -15.37 -7.61
N GLY A 237 13.63 -14.74 -6.43
CA GLY A 237 14.77 -14.53 -5.54
C GLY A 237 15.53 -13.23 -5.79
N HIS A 238 15.01 -12.31 -6.60
CA HIS A 238 15.61 -10.99 -6.79
C HIS A 238 15.20 -10.04 -5.68
N ASP A 239 16.18 -9.34 -5.12
CA ASP A 239 15.96 -8.29 -4.13
C ASP A 239 15.80 -6.94 -4.85
N HIS A 240 14.57 -6.45 -4.91
CA HIS A 240 14.23 -5.13 -5.48
C HIS A 240 14.42 -3.99 -4.48
N GLN A 241 15.24 -4.22 -3.44
CA GLN A 241 15.50 -3.31 -2.34
C GLN A 241 14.23 -2.94 -1.56
N LEU A 242 13.26 -3.86 -1.43
CA LEU A 242 11.98 -3.56 -0.79
C LEU A 242 12.09 -3.49 0.73
N ARG A 243 11.60 -2.42 1.37
CA ARG A 243 11.65 -2.26 2.83
C ARG A 243 10.88 -3.33 3.59
N GLN A 244 9.85 -3.88 2.96
CA GLN A 244 8.94 -4.88 3.52
C GLN A 244 8.71 -5.99 2.51
N ALA A 245 8.34 -7.16 3.00
CA ALA A 245 7.96 -8.27 2.14
C ALA A 245 6.70 -7.92 1.32
N MET A 246 6.54 -8.55 0.15
CA MET A 246 5.30 -8.49 -0.64
C MET A 246 4.44 -9.75 -0.46
N THR A 247 4.79 -10.60 0.49
CA THR A 247 4.04 -11.84 0.73
C THR A 247 4.09 -12.22 2.21
N ARG A 248 2.92 -12.36 2.83
CA ARG A 248 2.72 -12.92 4.17
C ARG A 248 1.59 -13.94 4.11
N ARG A 249 1.93 -15.23 4.14
CA ARG A 249 0.97 -16.33 3.96
C ARG A 249 0.43 -16.90 5.26
N ASN A 250 1.18 -16.77 6.35
CA ASN A 250 0.78 -17.33 7.63
C ASN A 250 -0.37 -16.50 8.23
N PRO A 251 -1.58 -17.08 8.39
CA PRO A 251 -2.71 -16.35 8.98
C PRO A 251 -2.40 -15.87 10.40
N GLY A 252 -1.59 -16.60 11.16
CA GLY A 252 -1.16 -16.21 12.51
C GLY A 252 -0.28 -14.97 12.56
N GLU A 253 0.23 -14.49 11.42
CA GLU A 253 0.99 -13.24 11.31
C GLU A 253 0.09 -12.03 11.00
N VAL A 254 -1.15 -12.25 10.54
CA VAL A 254 -2.09 -11.15 10.30
C VAL A 254 -2.56 -10.59 11.65
N PRO A 255 -2.40 -9.28 11.92
CA PRO A 255 -2.77 -8.67 13.18
C PRO A 255 -4.23 -9.01 13.56
N PRO A 256 -4.49 -9.47 14.80
CA PRO A 256 -5.82 -9.81 15.24
C PRO A 256 -6.79 -8.62 15.11
N LEU A 257 -8.06 -8.92 14.87
CA LEU A 257 -9.12 -7.91 14.67
C LEU A 257 -9.41 -7.05 15.90
N ALA A 258 -8.74 -7.27 17.03
CA ALA A 258 -8.93 -6.54 18.28
C ALA A 258 -7.64 -5.88 18.81
N THR A 259 -6.52 -5.95 18.09
CA THR A 259 -5.23 -5.46 18.61
C THR A 259 -5.05 -3.95 18.58
N ALA A 260 -4.03 -3.50 19.31
CA ALA A 260 -3.61 -2.11 19.37
C ALA A 260 -3.01 -1.64 18.03
N GLN A 261 -3.14 -0.35 17.73
CA GLN A 261 -2.59 0.31 16.53
C GLN A 261 -1.12 -0.02 16.23
N ALA A 262 -0.32 -0.34 17.25
CA ALA A 262 1.11 -0.66 17.13
C ALA A 262 1.39 -1.89 16.22
N ASP A 263 0.48 -2.87 16.19
CA ASP A 263 0.66 -4.10 15.42
C ASP A 263 0.45 -3.87 13.91
N PHE A 264 -0.30 -2.84 13.54
CA PHE A 264 -0.59 -2.49 12.14
C PHE A 264 0.54 -1.71 11.48
N ARG A 265 1.11 -0.74 12.21
CA ARG A 265 2.20 0.12 11.71
C ARG A 265 3.42 -0.71 11.30
N MET A 266 3.63 -1.83 11.99
CA MET A 266 4.79 -2.69 11.80
C MET A 266 4.45 -3.99 11.10
N PHE A 267 3.27 -4.09 10.47
CA PHE A 267 2.95 -5.27 9.70
C PHE A 267 3.91 -5.35 8.50
N ASP A 268 4.70 -6.42 8.44
CA ASP A 268 5.75 -6.59 7.45
C ASP A 268 5.18 -7.06 6.10
N HIS A 269 4.38 -6.20 5.49
CA HIS A 269 3.87 -6.38 4.15
C HIS A 269 3.69 -5.01 3.47
N GLY A 270 4.35 -4.79 2.33
CA GLY A 270 4.47 -3.47 1.71
C GLY A 270 3.14 -2.79 1.35
N CYS A 271 2.17 -3.56 0.83
CA CYS A 271 0.83 -3.03 0.54
C CYS A 271 -0.09 -3.03 1.78
N ALA A 272 -0.14 -4.14 2.50
CA ALA A 272 -1.11 -4.36 3.56
C ALA A 272 -0.93 -3.43 4.76
N LYS A 273 0.29 -2.94 5.06
CA LYS A 273 0.51 -1.98 6.16
C LYS A 273 -0.45 -0.79 6.12
N CYS A 274 -0.79 -0.35 4.91
CA CYS A 274 -1.77 0.70 4.68
C CYS A 274 -3.14 0.10 4.36
N HIS A 275 -3.20 -0.96 3.54
CA HIS A 275 -4.43 -1.56 3.02
C HIS A 275 -4.99 -2.71 3.87
N MET A 276 -5.00 -2.55 5.19
CA MET A 276 -5.55 -3.54 6.13
C MET A 276 -6.62 -2.98 7.06
N GLY A 277 -7.16 -1.79 6.81
CA GLY A 277 -8.20 -1.16 7.65
C GLY A 277 -7.73 -0.65 9.02
N GLY A 278 -6.56 -1.05 9.51
CA GLY A 278 -6.26 -1.13 10.94
C GLY A 278 -5.41 -0.04 11.60
N SER A 279 -5.03 1.06 10.94
CA SER A 279 -4.27 2.12 11.65
C SER A 279 -5.10 2.83 12.74
N SER A 280 -6.44 2.82 12.63
CA SER A 280 -7.36 3.37 13.63
C SER A 280 -8.55 2.48 14.01
N ARG A 281 -8.91 1.48 13.18
CA ARG A 281 -10.14 0.66 13.33
C ARG A 281 -9.98 -0.77 12.80
N THR A 282 -10.00 -1.76 13.67
CA THR A 282 -9.47 -3.10 13.40
C THR A 282 -10.42 -4.10 12.72
N ALA A 283 -11.41 -3.66 11.92
CA ALA A 283 -12.44 -4.54 11.36
C ALA A 283 -13.08 -5.49 12.41
N ASN A 284 -13.16 -5.04 13.66
CA ASN A 284 -13.63 -5.85 14.78
C ASN A 284 -15.11 -6.20 14.59
N ASN A 285 -15.36 -7.49 14.38
CA ASN A 285 -16.64 -8.09 14.04
C ASN A 285 -17.39 -8.67 15.26
N THR A 286 -16.85 -8.55 16.47
CA THR A 286 -17.49 -9.09 17.68
C THR A 286 -18.80 -8.36 17.98
N ASP A 287 -19.81 -9.08 18.49
CA ASP A 287 -21.07 -8.45 18.88
C ASP A 287 -20.90 -7.30 19.87
N GLN A 288 -19.92 -7.42 20.78
CA GLN A 288 -19.59 -6.37 21.73
C GLN A 288 -19.13 -5.10 20.99
N ALA A 289 -18.20 -5.23 20.04
CA ALA A 289 -17.72 -4.11 19.25
C ALA A 289 -18.80 -3.51 18.35
N LEU A 290 -19.67 -4.35 17.79
CA LEU A 290 -20.79 -3.90 16.95
C LEU A 290 -21.86 -3.14 17.75
N ARG A 291 -22.08 -3.51 19.02
CA ARG A 291 -23.05 -2.83 19.90
C ARG A 291 -22.50 -1.53 20.49
N SER A 292 -21.19 -1.45 20.75
CA SER A 292 -20.57 -0.25 21.30
C SER A 292 -20.20 0.78 20.23
N GLY A 293 -19.86 0.34 19.01
CA GLY A 293 -19.54 1.19 17.87
C GLY A 293 -20.81 1.68 17.16
N SER A 294 -21.14 2.96 17.30
CA SER A 294 -22.37 3.52 16.73
C SER A 294 -22.18 4.59 15.66
N SER A 295 -21.07 5.34 15.69
CA SER A 295 -20.93 6.46 14.75
C SER A 295 -20.55 6.02 13.34
N ARG A 296 -19.69 5.01 13.17
CA ARG A 296 -19.12 4.65 11.86
C ARG A 296 -18.77 3.16 11.73
N PRO A 297 -18.55 2.65 10.51
CA PRO A 297 -18.02 1.32 10.27
C PRO A 297 -16.78 1.01 11.12
N ASN A 298 -16.71 -0.21 11.68
CA ASN A 298 -15.63 -0.69 12.57
C ASN A 298 -14.30 -0.99 11.84
N MET A 299 -14.19 -0.61 10.57
CA MET A 299 -13.01 -0.71 9.71
C MET A 299 -12.78 0.65 9.05
N HIS A 300 -11.55 0.96 8.65
CA HIS A 300 -11.25 2.08 7.75
C HIS A 300 -11.54 1.74 6.26
N ASP A 301 -11.43 2.69 5.34
CA ASP A 301 -11.81 2.58 3.91
C ASP A 301 -10.84 1.78 3.03
N ASN A 302 -10.14 0.83 3.64
CA ASN A 302 -9.12 0.03 2.97
C ASN A 302 -8.92 -1.37 3.62
N PRO A 303 -9.97 -2.19 3.81
CA PRO A 303 -9.84 -3.51 4.41
C PRO A 303 -9.33 -4.57 3.42
N GLN A 304 -8.63 -4.19 2.34
CA GLN A 304 -8.33 -5.08 1.22
C GLN A 304 -7.58 -6.34 1.65
N TYR A 305 -6.59 -6.17 2.53
CA TYR A 305 -5.81 -7.29 3.01
C TYR A 305 -6.62 -8.21 3.93
N TYR A 306 -7.54 -7.67 4.73
CA TYR A 306 -8.43 -8.51 5.54
C TYR A 306 -9.36 -9.34 4.65
N LEU A 307 -9.98 -8.73 3.63
CA LEU A 307 -10.83 -9.49 2.71
C LEU A 307 -10.01 -10.54 1.93
N LEU A 308 -8.85 -10.17 1.41
CA LEU A 308 -7.92 -11.09 0.72
C LEU A 308 -7.60 -12.30 1.60
N MET A 309 -7.29 -12.06 2.87
CA MET A 309 -6.95 -13.12 3.84
C MET A 309 -8.16 -13.85 4.41
N GLY A 310 -9.39 -13.46 4.04
CA GLY A 310 -10.61 -14.11 4.52
C GLY A 310 -10.93 -13.78 5.97
N ARG A 311 -10.70 -12.53 6.39
CA ARG A 311 -10.85 -12.06 7.78
C ARG A 311 -11.69 -10.79 7.87
N GLY A 312 -12.11 -10.48 9.09
CA GLY A 312 -12.73 -9.21 9.45
C GLY A 312 -14.24 -9.16 9.31
N GLY A 313 -14.89 -10.18 8.74
CA GLY A 313 -16.34 -10.24 8.60
C GLY A 313 -17.00 -11.14 9.64
N VAL A 314 -18.30 -10.99 9.84
CA VAL A 314 -19.11 -11.88 10.69
C VAL A 314 -19.41 -13.16 9.89
N GLU A 315 -19.02 -14.31 10.43
CA GLU A 315 -19.12 -15.62 9.76
C GLU A 315 -20.20 -16.51 10.40
N ARG A 316 -20.70 -17.53 9.66
CA ARG A 316 -21.70 -18.48 10.20
C ARG A 316 -21.20 -19.25 11.42
N ASN A 317 -19.92 -19.61 11.44
CA ASN A 317 -19.29 -20.40 12.50
C ASN A 317 -18.17 -19.58 13.19
N ALA A 318 -18.55 -18.53 13.91
CA ALA A 318 -17.62 -17.65 14.66
C ALA A 318 -16.87 -18.35 15.83
N THR A 319 -16.82 -19.68 15.89
CA THR A 319 -16.40 -20.46 17.05
C THR A 319 -15.01 -21.05 16.96
N SER A 320 -14.23 -20.76 15.92
CA SER A 320 -12.85 -21.19 15.88
C SER A 320 -11.98 -20.14 15.20
N ASP A 321 -11.15 -19.46 15.98
CA ASP A 321 -9.89 -18.84 15.53
C ASP A 321 -8.91 -19.88 14.93
N ASP A 322 -9.37 -21.10 14.69
CA ASP A 322 -8.66 -22.23 14.10
C ASP A 322 -8.74 -22.09 12.57
N GLU A 323 -8.25 -20.95 12.08
CA GLU A 323 -8.06 -20.74 10.65
C GLU A 323 -7.00 -21.72 10.16
N THR A 324 -7.44 -22.78 9.51
CA THR A 324 -6.51 -23.67 8.83
C THR A 324 -6.09 -23.00 7.51
N GLU A 325 -4.83 -23.14 7.09
CA GLU A 325 -4.38 -22.66 5.76
C GLU A 325 -5.24 -23.20 4.58
N ALA A 326 -6.05 -24.24 4.83
CA ALA A 326 -7.00 -24.78 3.87
C ALA A 326 -8.09 -23.76 3.47
N ASP A 327 -8.39 -22.77 4.31
CA ASP A 327 -9.49 -21.81 4.12
C ASP A 327 -9.07 -20.51 3.40
N LEU A 328 -7.76 -20.29 3.25
CA LEU A 328 -7.22 -19.15 2.49
C LEU A 328 -7.57 -19.27 0.99
N ALA A 329 -8.11 -18.19 0.42
CA ALA A 329 -8.44 -18.10 -1.00
C ALA A 329 -7.22 -18.30 -1.93
N ALA A 330 -7.47 -18.73 -3.16
CA ALA A 330 -6.40 -18.94 -4.14
C ALA A 330 -5.57 -17.67 -4.39
N HIS A 331 -6.21 -16.49 -4.38
CA HIS A 331 -5.53 -15.21 -4.59
C HIS A 331 -4.60 -14.80 -3.44
N SER A 332 -4.93 -15.13 -2.18
CA SER A 332 -4.06 -14.80 -1.04
C SER A 332 -2.78 -15.64 -0.99
N LYS A 333 -2.79 -16.79 -1.67
CA LYS A 333 -1.66 -17.71 -1.79
C LYS A 333 -0.70 -17.37 -2.93
N LEU A 334 -1.06 -16.41 -3.79
CA LEU A 334 -0.21 -16.00 -4.91
C LEU A 334 1.13 -15.47 -4.37
N PRO A 335 2.26 -15.88 -4.95
CA PRO A 335 3.52 -15.18 -4.73
C PRO A 335 3.33 -13.69 -5.05
N GLY A 336 3.90 -12.77 -4.27
CA GLY A 336 3.73 -11.31 -4.46
C GLY A 336 2.39 -10.73 -4.00
N GLN A 337 1.38 -11.57 -3.70
CA GLN A 337 0.04 -11.18 -3.23
C GLN A 337 -0.53 -9.99 -4.03
N CYS A 338 -0.68 -8.82 -3.39
CA CYS A 338 -1.23 -7.62 -4.01
C CYS A 338 -0.46 -7.19 -5.27
N SER A 339 0.87 -7.25 -5.23
CA SER A 339 1.75 -6.80 -6.32
C SER A 339 1.61 -7.63 -7.59
N THR A 340 1.22 -8.91 -7.47
CA THR A 340 0.97 -9.78 -8.64
C THR A 340 -0.16 -9.29 -9.50
N CYS A 341 -1.20 -8.74 -8.85
CA CYS A 341 -2.35 -8.19 -9.58
C CYS A 341 -2.19 -6.72 -9.91
N HIS A 342 -1.71 -5.91 -8.96
CA HIS A 342 -1.70 -4.45 -9.07
C HIS A 342 -0.39 -3.87 -9.63
N MET A 343 0.69 -4.65 -9.65
CA MET A 343 1.97 -4.24 -10.21
C MET A 343 2.53 -5.28 -11.20
N PRO A 344 1.72 -5.74 -12.18
CA PRO A 344 2.15 -6.76 -13.11
C PRO A 344 3.38 -6.29 -13.89
N ASN A 345 4.40 -7.15 -14.00
CA ASN A 345 5.69 -6.82 -14.61
C ASN A 345 6.39 -5.56 -14.03
N GLY A 346 6.10 -5.20 -12.77
CA GLY A 346 6.66 -4.00 -12.15
C GLY A 346 6.00 -2.69 -12.58
N ASP A 347 4.77 -2.73 -13.12
CA ASP A 347 4.00 -1.52 -13.40
C ASP A 347 3.64 -0.79 -12.08
N HIS A 348 4.00 0.49 -11.97
CA HIS A 348 3.75 1.31 -10.77
C HIS A 348 2.47 2.16 -10.82
N ARG A 349 1.57 1.92 -11.78
CA ARG A 349 0.22 2.54 -11.82
C ARG A 349 -0.72 1.99 -10.76
N MET A 350 -0.39 0.84 -10.14
CA MET A 350 -1.19 0.16 -9.12
C MET A 350 -2.55 -0.37 -9.63
N HIS A 351 -2.65 -0.65 -10.93
CA HIS A 351 -3.88 -1.15 -11.57
C HIS A 351 -3.79 -2.64 -11.90
N VAL A 352 -4.95 -3.28 -12.05
CA VAL A 352 -5.03 -4.66 -12.52
C VAL A 352 -4.94 -4.71 -14.05
N ASP A 353 -4.06 -5.55 -14.59
CA ASP A 353 -4.02 -5.89 -16.00
C ASP A 353 -4.38 -7.37 -16.19
N TYR A 354 -5.60 -7.65 -16.64
CA TYR A 354 -6.07 -9.04 -16.83
C TYR A 354 -5.22 -9.83 -17.85
N GLY A 355 -4.54 -9.16 -18.77
CA GLY A 355 -3.66 -9.78 -19.76
C GLY A 355 -2.37 -10.35 -19.17
N VAL A 356 -1.94 -9.79 -18.03
CA VAL A 356 -0.66 -10.13 -17.40
C VAL A 356 -0.87 -10.72 -16.01
N SER A 357 -1.58 -10.00 -15.15
CA SER A 357 -1.78 -10.32 -13.72
C SER A 357 -2.38 -11.69 -13.47
N CYS A 358 -3.23 -12.16 -14.37
CA CYS A 358 -4.00 -13.38 -14.18
C CYS A 358 -3.37 -14.61 -14.86
N ALA A 359 -2.37 -14.40 -15.72
CA ALA A 359 -1.63 -15.47 -16.35
C ALA A 359 -0.61 -16.09 -15.36
N PRO A 360 -0.33 -17.40 -15.44
CA PRO A 360 -0.89 -18.38 -16.36
C PRO A 360 -2.19 -19.03 -15.87
N CYS A 361 -2.70 -18.67 -14.69
CA CYS A 361 -3.86 -19.32 -14.06
C CYS A 361 -5.15 -19.17 -14.90
N HIS A 362 -5.32 -18.00 -15.52
CA HIS A 362 -6.44 -17.68 -16.39
C HIS A 362 -5.94 -17.04 -17.69
N SER A 363 -6.67 -17.24 -18.78
CA SER A 363 -6.53 -16.40 -19.97
C SER A 363 -7.10 -15.01 -19.70
N ALA A 364 -6.63 -13.99 -20.43
CA ALA A 364 -7.09 -12.60 -20.27
C ALA A 364 -8.63 -12.48 -20.35
N SER A 365 -9.25 -13.07 -21.38
CA SER A 365 -10.71 -13.04 -21.55
C SER A 365 -11.47 -13.79 -20.47
N GLN A 366 -10.88 -14.88 -19.95
CA GLN A 366 -11.48 -15.62 -18.83
C GLN A 366 -11.40 -14.81 -17.54
N ALA A 367 -10.25 -14.20 -17.25
CA ALA A 367 -10.04 -13.39 -16.06
C ALA A 367 -10.99 -12.18 -16.05
N GLU A 368 -11.07 -11.45 -17.17
CA GLU A 368 -12.00 -10.33 -17.32
C GLU A 368 -13.46 -10.77 -17.12
N SER A 369 -13.86 -11.89 -17.74
CA SER A 369 -15.23 -12.40 -17.60
C SER A 369 -15.55 -12.83 -16.16
N LEU A 370 -14.62 -13.52 -15.49
CA LEU A 370 -14.80 -13.95 -14.10
C LEU A 370 -14.87 -12.76 -13.14
N ALA A 371 -13.96 -11.80 -13.27
CA ALA A 371 -13.96 -10.59 -12.46
C ALA A 371 -15.24 -9.77 -12.69
N HIS A 372 -15.67 -9.61 -13.94
CA HIS A 372 -16.92 -8.93 -14.26
C HIS A 372 -18.14 -9.62 -13.65
N ASN A 373 -18.25 -10.94 -13.82
CA ASN A 373 -19.38 -11.70 -13.31
C ASN A 373 -19.42 -11.67 -11.77
N GLN A 374 -18.27 -11.83 -11.11
CA GLN A 374 -18.18 -11.74 -9.65
C GLN A 374 -18.62 -10.36 -9.15
N ALA A 375 -18.12 -9.29 -9.78
CA ALA A 375 -18.47 -7.93 -9.41
C ALA A 375 -19.96 -7.66 -9.64
N GLU A 376 -20.53 -8.15 -10.75
CA GLU A 376 -21.95 -8.00 -11.05
C GLU A 376 -22.84 -8.73 -10.04
N GLU A 377 -22.53 -9.99 -9.72
CA GLU A 377 -23.26 -10.76 -8.70
C GLU A 377 -23.18 -10.08 -7.34
N THR A 378 -21.96 -9.68 -6.93
CA THR A 378 -21.73 -8.97 -5.66
C THR A 378 -22.52 -7.67 -5.59
N THR A 379 -22.52 -6.85 -6.64
CA THR A 379 -23.32 -5.62 -6.72
C THR A 379 -24.82 -5.89 -6.60
N GLN A 380 -25.34 -6.92 -7.26
CA GLN A 380 -26.76 -7.27 -7.16
C GLN A 380 -27.12 -7.68 -5.73
N ARG A 381 -26.29 -8.50 -5.08
CA ARG A 381 -26.50 -8.95 -3.69
C ARG A 381 -26.43 -7.79 -2.69
N LEU A 382 -25.45 -6.89 -2.83
CA LEU A 382 -25.35 -5.66 -2.05
C LEU A 382 -26.60 -4.78 -2.22
N GLY A 383 -27.09 -4.65 -3.46
CA GLY A 383 -28.35 -3.94 -3.75
C GLY A 383 -29.57 -4.55 -3.06
N ALA A 384 -29.67 -5.87 -3.05
CA ALA A 384 -30.75 -6.59 -2.37
C ALA A 384 -30.67 -6.38 -0.84
N LEU A 385 -29.47 -6.43 -0.26
CA LEU A 385 -29.25 -6.14 1.16
C LEU A 385 -29.64 -4.72 1.52
N LEU A 386 -29.22 -3.72 0.73
CA LEU A 386 -29.57 -2.32 0.93
C LEU A 386 -31.09 -2.13 0.97
N ALA A 387 -31.83 -2.71 0.03
CA ALA A 387 -33.29 -2.65 0.00
C ALA A 387 -33.94 -3.31 1.24
N ARG A 388 -33.30 -4.33 1.82
CA ARG A 388 -33.78 -4.98 3.06
C ARG A 388 -33.48 -4.14 4.28
N PHE A 389 -32.33 -3.47 4.34
CA PHE A 389 -32.00 -2.53 5.41
C PHE A 389 -32.98 -1.34 5.43
N GLU A 390 -33.23 -0.73 4.28
CA GLU A 390 -34.19 0.38 4.13
C GLU A 390 -35.61 -0.05 4.54
N ALA A 391 -36.03 -1.25 4.14
CA ALA A 391 -37.35 -1.79 4.49
C ALA A 391 -37.48 -2.05 6.00
N TRP A 392 -36.44 -2.60 6.62
CA TRP A 392 -36.40 -2.81 8.06
C TRP A 392 -36.49 -1.47 8.81
N ALA A 393 -35.68 -0.48 8.43
CA ALA A 393 -35.62 0.82 9.11
C ALA A 393 -36.93 1.58 8.96
N SER A 394 -37.53 1.56 7.77
CA SER A 394 -38.85 2.15 7.52
C SER A 394 -39.93 1.54 8.41
N ALA A 395 -39.91 0.21 8.61
CA ALA A 395 -40.92 -0.50 9.40
C ALA A 395 -40.74 -0.33 10.92
N ASN A 396 -39.50 -0.23 11.41
CA ASN A 396 -39.19 -0.27 12.84
C ASN A 396 -38.84 1.11 13.43
N VAL A 397 -38.28 2.01 12.62
CA VAL A 397 -37.83 3.34 13.04
C VAL A 397 -38.64 4.46 12.36
N GLY A 398 -39.32 4.15 11.26
CA GLY A 398 -40.12 5.12 10.50
C GLY A 398 -39.31 5.93 9.49
N ASP A 399 -38.04 5.57 9.26
CA ASP A 399 -37.13 6.25 8.34
C ASP A 399 -36.21 5.24 7.65
N ALA A 400 -36.07 5.34 6.33
CA ALA A 400 -35.32 4.37 5.53
C ALA A 400 -33.80 4.47 5.68
N ALA A 401 -33.25 5.58 6.19
CA ALA A 401 -31.82 5.77 6.41
C ALA A 401 -31.36 5.26 7.78
N SER A 402 -32.27 5.14 8.76
CA SER A 402 -31.95 4.83 10.16
C SER A 402 -31.45 3.41 10.45
N TRP A 403 -31.12 2.61 9.44
CA TRP A 403 -30.35 1.37 9.62
C TRP A 403 -28.84 1.61 9.67
N ASP A 404 -28.38 2.73 9.11
CA ASP A 404 -26.96 2.99 8.86
C ASP A 404 -26.23 3.43 10.14
N TYR A 405 -24.91 3.62 10.06
CA TYR A 405 -24.12 4.20 11.13
C TYR A 405 -24.48 5.68 11.35
N THR A 406 -24.43 6.17 12.58
CA THR A 406 -25.04 7.48 12.90
C THR A 406 -24.37 8.67 12.21
N SER A 407 -23.07 8.58 11.85
CA SER A 407 -22.38 9.59 11.06
C SER A 407 -22.70 9.51 9.56
N LEU A 408 -23.18 8.36 9.08
CA LEU A 408 -23.56 8.12 7.68
C LEU A 408 -25.03 8.45 7.40
N ILE A 409 -25.84 8.57 8.45
CA ILE A 409 -27.24 8.99 8.38
C ILE A 409 -27.30 10.51 8.11
N PRO A 410 -27.96 10.96 7.02
CA PRO A 410 -28.06 12.38 6.69
C PRO A 410 -28.64 13.22 7.83
N ALA A 411 -28.26 14.49 7.89
CA ALA A 411 -28.75 15.40 8.92
C ALA A 411 -30.29 15.51 8.87
N GLY A 412 -30.93 15.52 10.03
CA GLY A 412 -32.39 15.60 10.15
C GLY A 412 -33.14 14.26 10.19
N HIS A 413 -32.45 13.14 9.95
CA HIS A 413 -33.02 11.79 10.09
C HIS A 413 -32.79 11.21 11.50
N PRO A 414 -33.62 10.26 11.96
CA PRO A 414 -33.39 9.58 13.24
C PRO A 414 -32.07 8.81 13.24
N ARG A 415 -31.27 8.97 14.31
CA ARG A 415 -29.95 8.34 14.48
C ARG A 415 -29.98 7.42 15.69
N PRO A 416 -30.58 6.22 15.58
CA PRO A 416 -30.64 5.29 16.71
C PRO A 416 -29.22 4.87 17.12
N PRO A 417 -28.90 4.88 18.42
CA PRO A 417 -27.67 4.27 18.93
C PRO A 417 -27.57 2.79 18.52
N ALA A 418 -26.37 2.30 18.23
CA ALA A 418 -26.17 0.89 17.84
C ALA A 418 -26.68 -0.10 18.89
N ALA A 419 -26.60 0.26 20.18
CA ALA A 419 -27.13 -0.55 21.28
C ALA A 419 -28.65 -0.82 21.18
N ASP A 420 -29.40 0.06 20.52
CA ASP A 420 -30.85 -0.04 20.35
C ASP A 420 -31.24 -0.84 19.09
N LEU A 421 -30.28 -1.14 18.21
CA LEU A 421 -30.50 -1.92 16.99
C LEU A 421 -30.37 -3.43 17.26
N PRO A 422 -31.13 -4.28 16.55
CA PRO A 422 -30.95 -5.73 16.61
C PRO A 422 -29.54 -6.14 16.16
N ILE A 423 -28.95 -7.13 16.82
CA ILE A 423 -27.57 -7.56 16.50
C ILE A 423 -27.47 -8.14 15.10
N GLU A 424 -28.53 -8.78 14.62
CA GLU A 424 -28.64 -9.32 13.28
C GLU A 424 -28.44 -8.21 12.24
N LEU A 425 -29.06 -7.03 12.44
CA LEU A 425 -28.88 -5.88 11.57
C LEU A 425 -27.43 -5.39 11.60
N LEU A 426 -26.85 -5.26 12.79
CA LEU A 426 -25.48 -4.77 12.96
C LEU A 426 -24.46 -5.69 12.28
N ARG A 427 -24.62 -7.02 12.41
CA ARG A 427 -23.78 -8.03 11.75
C ARG A 427 -23.91 -7.97 10.23
N ALA A 428 -25.14 -7.89 9.72
CA ALA A 428 -25.39 -7.76 8.28
C ALA A 428 -24.80 -6.46 7.72
N ARG A 429 -24.98 -5.33 8.44
CA ARG A 429 -24.41 -4.03 8.09
C ARG A 429 -22.89 -4.05 8.07
N HIS A 430 -22.25 -4.71 9.04
CA HIS A 430 -20.80 -4.85 9.09
C HIS A 430 -20.25 -5.56 7.85
N ASN A 431 -20.82 -6.72 7.50
CA ASN A 431 -20.44 -7.47 6.30
C ASN A 431 -20.67 -6.68 5.01
N TYR A 432 -21.81 -5.97 4.92
CA TYR A 432 -22.10 -5.08 3.80
C TYR A 432 -20.99 -4.05 3.60
N TYR A 433 -20.59 -3.34 4.67
CA TYR A 433 -19.56 -2.32 4.56
C TYR A 433 -18.15 -2.89 4.35
N LEU A 434 -17.85 -4.08 4.86
CA LEU A 434 -16.56 -4.74 4.58
C LEU A 434 -16.39 -4.99 3.08
N VAL A 435 -17.41 -5.54 2.41
CA VAL A 435 -17.39 -5.81 0.97
C VAL A 435 -17.41 -4.50 0.16
N VAL A 436 -18.22 -3.51 0.56
CA VAL A 436 -18.28 -2.21 -0.13
C VAL A 436 -16.96 -1.45 -0.03
N ARG A 437 -16.30 -1.45 1.14
CA ARG A 437 -15.04 -0.71 1.37
C ARG A 437 -13.80 -1.42 0.80
N ASP A 438 -13.87 -2.72 0.54
CA ASP A 438 -12.78 -3.46 -0.09
C ASP A 438 -12.52 -3.02 -1.56
N LEU A 439 -13.57 -2.57 -2.27
CA LEU A 439 -13.53 -2.09 -3.67
C LEU A 439 -13.24 -3.13 -4.76
N SER A 440 -12.85 -4.36 -4.42
CA SER A 440 -12.66 -5.42 -5.44
C SER A 440 -13.98 -6.07 -5.88
N LEU A 441 -15.08 -5.78 -5.16
CA LEU A 441 -16.39 -6.41 -5.34
C LEU A 441 -16.28 -7.94 -5.37
N GLY A 442 -15.47 -8.47 -4.45
CA GLY A 442 -15.26 -9.89 -4.24
C GLY A 442 -14.09 -10.51 -4.98
N VAL A 443 -13.41 -9.81 -5.91
CA VAL A 443 -12.28 -10.37 -6.65
C VAL A 443 -11.11 -10.74 -5.73
N HIS A 444 -10.85 -10.01 -4.65
CA HIS A 444 -9.80 -10.37 -3.69
C HIS A 444 -10.05 -11.74 -3.05
N ASN A 445 -11.30 -12.04 -2.70
CA ASN A 445 -11.68 -13.33 -2.12
C ASN A 445 -13.16 -13.65 -2.42
N PRO A 446 -13.44 -14.31 -3.57
CA PRO A 446 -14.81 -14.56 -4.01
C PRO A 446 -15.59 -15.42 -3.01
N GLY A 447 -15.01 -16.53 -2.55
CA GLY A 447 -15.66 -17.45 -1.63
C GLY A 447 -15.96 -16.82 -0.26
N TYR A 448 -15.04 -16.02 0.28
CA TYR A 448 -15.30 -15.32 1.53
C TYR A 448 -16.35 -14.23 1.37
N THR A 449 -16.29 -13.46 0.27
CA THR A 449 -17.31 -12.45 -0.04
C THR A 449 -18.70 -13.06 -0.11
N ASP A 450 -18.83 -14.23 -0.76
CA ASP A 450 -20.10 -14.94 -0.83
C ASP A 450 -20.59 -15.40 0.54
N GLU A 451 -19.70 -15.93 1.39
CA GLU A 451 -20.03 -16.30 2.77
C GLU A 451 -20.51 -15.08 3.58
N LEU A 452 -19.83 -13.94 3.47
CA LEU A 452 -20.20 -12.72 4.19
C LEU A 452 -21.58 -12.20 3.79
N LEU A 453 -21.88 -12.24 2.49
CA LEU A 453 -23.18 -11.83 1.96
C LEU A 453 -24.27 -12.84 2.34
N ASP A 454 -23.97 -14.14 2.32
CA ASP A 454 -24.89 -15.19 2.79
C ASP A 454 -25.25 -15.00 4.25
N VAL A 455 -24.25 -14.72 5.11
CA VAL A 455 -24.45 -14.40 6.52
C VAL A 455 -25.35 -13.17 6.63
N ALA A 456 -25.02 -12.08 5.95
CA ALA A 456 -25.80 -10.84 6.01
C ALA A 456 -27.26 -11.06 5.58
N GLU A 457 -27.47 -11.83 4.52
CA GLU A 457 -28.80 -12.18 4.04
C GLU A 457 -29.58 -13.06 5.03
N ALA A 458 -28.91 -14.01 5.69
CA ALA A 458 -29.49 -14.86 6.71
C ALA A 458 -29.87 -14.06 7.98
N GLN A 459 -29.01 -13.13 8.41
CA GLN A 459 -29.30 -12.22 9.53
C GLN A 459 -30.55 -11.37 9.25
N MET A 460 -30.66 -10.80 8.05
CA MET A 460 -31.86 -10.05 7.66
C MET A 460 -33.11 -10.93 7.57
N THR A 461 -32.96 -12.21 7.25
CA THR A 461 -34.08 -13.17 7.23
C THR A 461 -34.54 -13.48 8.65
N ALA A 462 -33.61 -13.59 9.61
CA ALA A 462 -33.92 -13.80 11.02
C ALA A 462 -34.71 -12.63 11.63
N LEU A 463 -34.56 -11.41 11.09
CA LEU A 463 -35.39 -10.25 11.43
C LEU A 463 -36.78 -10.25 10.77
N GLY A 464 -37.15 -11.32 10.05
CA GLY A 464 -38.44 -11.42 9.36
C GLY A 464 -38.53 -10.54 8.10
N ILE A 465 -37.41 -10.03 7.58
CA ILE A 465 -37.37 -9.25 6.35
C ILE A 465 -37.07 -10.19 5.18
N PRO A 466 -38.06 -10.54 4.34
CA PRO A 466 -37.85 -11.52 3.27
C PRO A 466 -36.87 -11.00 2.22
N ALA A 467 -36.26 -11.93 1.47
CA ALA A 467 -35.52 -11.58 0.28
C ALA A 467 -36.42 -10.77 -0.67
N ARG A 468 -35.88 -9.67 -1.21
CA ARG A 468 -36.56 -8.83 -2.20
C ARG A 468 -35.75 -8.85 -3.47
N GLY A 469 -36.42 -8.98 -4.61
CA GLY A 469 -35.80 -8.72 -5.90
C GLY A 469 -35.30 -7.28 -5.95
N VAL A 470 -34.17 -7.07 -6.63
CA VAL A 470 -33.62 -5.74 -6.80
C VAL A 470 -34.46 -4.99 -7.83
N GLY A 471 -35.29 -4.06 -7.36
CA GLY A 471 -36.10 -3.19 -8.23
C GLY A 471 -35.32 -2.04 -8.88
N ARG A 472 -33.99 -2.02 -8.74
CA ARG A 472 -33.08 -0.99 -9.25
C ARG A 472 -32.32 -1.54 -10.45
N SER A 473 -32.09 -0.68 -11.44
CA SER A 473 -31.17 -0.94 -12.55
C SER A 473 -29.71 -1.06 -12.04
N ARG A 474 -28.84 -1.67 -12.84
CA ARG A 474 -27.40 -1.78 -12.53
C ARG A 474 -26.77 -0.41 -12.23
N SER A 475 -27.06 0.61 -13.05
CA SER A 475 -26.54 1.96 -12.84
C SER A 475 -26.99 2.59 -11.53
N GLU A 476 -28.22 2.32 -11.09
CA GLU A 476 -28.73 2.81 -9.81
C GLU A 476 -28.07 2.08 -8.62
N LEU A 477 -27.75 0.79 -8.78
CA LEU A 477 -27.00 0.03 -7.76
C LEU A 477 -25.57 0.53 -7.65
N ASP A 478 -24.87 0.69 -8.78
CA ASP A 478 -23.51 1.20 -8.81
C ASP A 478 -23.44 2.62 -8.21
N ALA A 479 -24.45 3.45 -8.47
CA ALA A 479 -24.58 4.77 -7.85
C ALA A 479 -24.80 4.67 -6.33
N ALA A 480 -25.69 3.80 -5.87
CA ALA A 480 -25.98 3.65 -4.44
C ALA A 480 -24.79 3.09 -3.64
N ILE A 481 -24.04 2.13 -4.21
CA ILE A 481 -22.82 1.58 -3.60
C ILE A 481 -21.73 2.66 -3.53
N ARG A 482 -21.55 3.42 -4.61
CA ARG A 482 -20.60 4.54 -4.65
C ARG A 482 -20.96 5.61 -3.63
N GLU A 483 -22.23 5.97 -3.51
CA GLU A 483 -22.70 6.95 -2.54
C GLU A 483 -22.50 6.44 -1.10
N ALA A 484 -22.83 5.18 -0.82
CA ALA A 484 -22.59 4.57 0.49
C ALA A 484 -21.10 4.63 0.87
N ARG A 485 -20.20 4.37 -0.10
CA ARG A 485 -18.75 4.55 0.06
C ARG A 485 -18.38 6.01 0.29
N GLU A 486 -18.86 6.94 -0.52
CA GLU A 486 -18.52 8.36 -0.39
C GLU A 486 -18.95 8.92 0.98
N ARG A 487 -20.14 8.55 1.48
CA ARG A 487 -20.58 8.90 2.84
C ARG A 487 -19.65 8.28 3.88
N ALA A 488 -19.29 7.01 3.71
CA ALA A 488 -18.35 6.28 4.56
C ALA A 488 -16.99 7.01 4.64
N ASN A 489 -16.45 7.40 3.50
CA ASN A 489 -15.19 8.14 3.40
C ASN A 489 -15.28 9.52 4.05
N ALA A 490 -16.36 10.27 3.79
CA ALA A 490 -16.54 11.60 4.37
C ALA A 490 -16.65 11.56 5.91
N ALA A 491 -17.29 10.52 6.46
CA ALA A 491 -17.35 10.33 7.91
C ALA A 491 -16.01 9.95 8.55
N ASP A 492 -15.10 9.36 7.77
CA ASP A 492 -13.74 9.07 8.24
C ASP A 492 -12.91 10.36 8.34
N VAL A 493 -13.23 11.39 7.55
CA VAL A 493 -12.57 12.71 7.51
C VAL A 493 -13.11 13.67 8.59
N HIS A 494 -14.44 13.81 8.71
CA HIS A 494 -15.10 14.88 9.50
C HIS A 494 -15.24 14.68 11.02
N GLU A 495 -14.98 13.48 11.57
CA GLU A 495 -15.21 13.18 13.01
C GLU A 495 -13.92 12.82 13.78
N LEU A 496 -12.77 13.03 13.16
CA LEU A 496 -11.47 13.03 13.83
C LEU A 496 -11.02 14.45 14.14
#